data_AF-A0A673K8Y0-F1
#
_entry.id   AF-A0A673K8Y0-F1
#
_cell.length_a   1.000
_cell.length_b   1.000
_cell.length_c   1.000
_cell.angle_alpha   90.00
_cell.angle_beta   90.00
_cell.angle_gamma   90.00
#
_symmetry.space_group_name_H-M   'P 1'
#
loop_
_entity.id
_entity.type
_entity.pdbx_description
1 polymer ?
#
loop_
_entity_poly.entity_id
_entity_poly.type
_entity_poly.pdbx_seq_one_letter_code
_entity_poly.pdbx_strand_id
1 'polypeptide(L)'
;MSEYLANAGCLRAVKCLKDKDLLLQDILLFQVVNRLHGPIERLKEGLRTLGLLTAVVKHKEAFRPLFCSPHQPLTADALDRLFDIRYSIAGTFSCLFILFTEGNSSCSLDKILKFATGCSVLPAIGLKPQPSIEFLHPKFPTANTCINCLRLPLHKSYDMFKSNMDFAICNTQGFGQHWVVGH
;
A
#
# COMPACT_ATOMS: atom_id res chain seq x y z
N MET A 1 25.29 7.87 -22.47
CA MET A 1 24.15 8.03 -23.42
C MET A 1 24.30 7.10 -24.64
N SER A 2 25.46 7.03 -25.29
CA SER A 2 25.70 6.09 -26.42
C SER A 2 25.47 4.61 -26.06
N GLU A 3 26.02 4.14 -24.94
CA GLU A 3 25.81 2.75 -24.46
C GLU A 3 24.35 2.40 -24.20
N TYR A 4 23.58 3.35 -23.65
CA TYR A 4 22.16 3.16 -23.43
C TYR A 4 21.40 3.00 -24.75
N LEU A 5 21.72 3.82 -25.76
CA LEU A 5 21.13 3.69 -27.09
C LEU A 5 21.52 2.38 -27.77
N ALA A 6 22.74 1.91 -27.57
CA ALA A 6 23.19 0.61 -28.06
C ALA A 6 22.40 -0.53 -27.40
N ASN A 7 22.28 -0.53 -26.07
CA ASN A 7 21.52 -1.53 -25.31
C ASN A 7 20.02 -1.50 -25.62
N ALA A 8 19.48 -0.33 -25.95
CA ALA A 8 18.10 -0.15 -26.38
C ALA A 8 17.86 -0.55 -27.85
N GLY A 9 18.92 -0.81 -28.63
CA GLY A 9 18.84 -1.03 -30.08
C GLY A 9 18.48 0.23 -30.87
N CYS A 10 18.63 1.42 -30.29
CA CYS A 10 18.28 2.71 -30.88
C CYS A 10 19.51 3.48 -31.42
N LEU A 11 20.72 2.92 -31.32
CA LEU A 11 21.93 3.62 -31.73
C LEU A 11 21.93 3.85 -33.25
N ARG A 12 21.92 5.13 -33.65
CA ARG A 12 21.97 5.55 -35.05
C ARG A 12 22.80 6.83 -35.22
N ALA A 13 23.39 7.00 -36.39
CA ALA A 13 24.04 8.25 -36.77
C ALA A 13 22.98 9.33 -37.06
N VAL A 14 23.06 10.47 -36.35
CA VAL A 14 22.21 11.64 -36.55
C VAL A 14 22.98 12.63 -37.43
N LYS A 15 22.58 12.79 -38.69
CA LYS A 15 23.30 13.62 -39.67
C LYS A 15 22.57 14.93 -39.97
N CYS A 16 21.26 14.96 -39.78
CA CYS A 16 20.43 16.15 -39.92
C CYS A 16 19.36 16.22 -38.83
N LEU A 17 18.68 17.37 -38.71
CA LEU A 17 17.62 17.57 -37.71
C LEU A 17 16.48 16.56 -37.84
N LYS A 18 16.15 16.09 -39.05
CA LYS A 18 15.10 15.08 -39.27
C LYS A 18 15.45 13.71 -38.68
N ASP A 19 16.74 13.38 -38.56
CA ASP A 19 17.19 12.12 -37.96
C ASP A 19 16.96 12.09 -36.44
N LYS A 20 16.81 13.27 -35.81
CA LYS A 20 16.47 13.39 -34.39
C LYS A 20 15.07 12.82 -34.11
N ASP A 21 14.11 13.07 -35.00
CA ASP A 21 12.73 12.59 -34.82
C ASP A 21 12.67 11.06 -34.88
N LEU A 22 13.47 10.46 -35.78
CA LEU A 22 13.60 9.02 -35.88
C LEU A 22 14.28 8.42 -34.64
N LEU A 23 15.34 9.05 -34.13
CA LEU A 23 15.98 8.62 -32.89
C LEU A 23 15.02 8.72 -31.69
N LEU A 24 14.24 9.80 -31.60
CA LEU A 24 13.22 9.96 -30.56
C LEU A 24 12.15 8.87 -30.67
N GLN A 25 11.68 8.56 -31.88
CA GLN A 25 10.72 7.50 -32.12
C GLN A 25 11.27 6.14 -31.68
N ASP A 26 12.51 5.81 -32.02
CA ASP A 26 13.17 4.55 -31.63
C ASP A 26 13.27 4.44 -30.09
N ILE A 27 13.68 5.52 -29.42
CA ILE A 27 13.77 5.57 -27.95
C ILE A 27 12.38 5.39 -27.32
N LEU A 28 11.36 6.08 -27.82
CA LEU A 28 9.99 5.97 -27.31
C LEU A 28 9.44 4.56 -27.50
N LEU A 29 9.68 3.95 -28.67
CA LEU A 29 9.27 2.57 -28.95
C LEU A 29 9.96 1.60 -28.00
N PHE A 30 11.26 1.76 -27.75
CA PHE A 30 11.97 0.93 -26.79
C PHE A 30 11.43 1.09 -25.36
N GLN A 31 11.24 2.34 -24.93
CA GLN A 31 10.79 2.67 -23.56
C GLN A 31 9.35 2.28 -23.28
N VAL A 32 8.45 2.37 -24.25
CA VAL A 32 7.03 2.14 -24.02
C VAL A 32 6.61 0.73 -24.44
N VAL A 33 7.25 0.16 -25.46
CA VAL A 33 6.79 -1.10 -26.06
C VAL A 33 7.81 -2.21 -25.83
N ASN A 34 9.03 -2.09 -26.36
CA ASN A 34 9.93 -3.24 -26.44
C ASN A 34 10.38 -3.74 -25.06
N ARG A 35 10.75 -2.81 -24.15
CA ARG A 35 11.20 -3.21 -22.80
C ARG A 35 10.10 -3.83 -21.96
N LEU A 36 8.84 -3.48 -22.23
CA LEU A 36 7.68 -3.98 -21.49
C LEU A 36 7.11 -5.26 -22.08
N HIS A 37 7.45 -5.61 -23.32
CA HIS A 37 6.93 -6.78 -24.02
C HIS A 37 7.11 -8.07 -23.20
N GLY A 38 8.34 -8.40 -22.79
CA GLY A 38 8.62 -9.60 -22.00
C GLY A 38 7.86 -9.65 -20.66
N PRO A 39 7.94 -8.59 -19.82
CA PRO A 39 7.15 -8.49 -18.59
C PRO A 39 5.63 -8.60 -18.81
N ILE A 40 5.08 -7.95 -19.82
CA ILE A 40 3.64 -7.98 -20.14
C ILE A 40 3.21 -9.37 -20.58
N GLU A 41 3.99 -10.07 -21.42
CA GLU A 41 3.64 -11.43 -21.82
C GLU A 41 3.66 -12.41 -20.66
N ARG A 42 4.64 -12.30 -19.75
CA ARG A 42 4.66 -13.11 -18.52
C ARG A 42 3.48 -12.79 -17.59
N LEU A 43 3.10 -11.51 -17.48
CA LEU A 43 1.92 -11.11 -16.72
C LEU A 43 0.65 -11.70 -17.35
N LYS A 44 0.49 -11.60 -18.68
CA LYS A 44 -0.64 -12.21 -19.40
C LYS A 44 -0.69 -13.71 -19.14
N GLU A 45 0.45 -14.39 -19.16
CA GLU A 45 0.50 -15.83 -18.89
C GLU A 45 0.06 -16.17 -17.47
N GLY A 46 0.57 -15.46 -16.46
CA GLY A 46 0.12 -15.65 -15.08
C GLY A 46 -1.39 -15.40 -14.90
N LEU A 47 -1.94 -14.40 -15.59
CA LEU A 47 -3.38 -14.11 -15.58
C LEU A 47 -4.20 -15.16 -16.34
N ARG A 48 -3.62 -15.89 -17.30
CA ARG A 48 -4.31 -16.99 -18.00
C ARG A 48 -4.48 -18.22 -17.12
N THR A 49 -3.56 -18.48 -16.18
CA THR A 49 -3.55 -19.70 -15.34
C THR A 49 -4.89 -20.00 -14.67
N LEU A 50 -5.64 -18.96 -14.26
CA LEU A 50 -6.96 -19.08 -13.63
C LEU A 50 -8.10 -18.50 -14.48
N GLY A 51 -7.86 -18.27 -15.78
CA GLY A 51 -8.84 -17.68 -16.70
C GLY A 51 -9.12 -16.19 -16.49
N LEU A 52 -8.38 -15.52 -15.60
CA LEU A 52 -8.59 -14.12 -15.25
C LEU A 52 -8.35 -13.19 -16.46
N LEU A 53 -7.35 -13.47 -17.30
CA LEU A 53 -7.09 -12.65 -18.49
C LEU A 53 -8.32 -12.54 -19.40
N THR A 54 -9.00 -13.66 -19.64
CA THR A 54 -10.22 -13.70 -20.45
C THR A 54 -11.33 -12.86 -19.82
N ALA A 55 -11.52 -12.97 -18.51
CA ALA A 55 -12.52 -12.18 -17.78
C ALA A 55 -12.21 -10.67 -17.83
N VAL A 56 -10.95 -10.28 -17.63
CA VAL A 56 -10.51 -8.87 -17.69
C VAL A 56 -10.73 -8.28 -19.07
N VAL A 57 -10.36 -9.01 -20.13
CA VAL A 57 -10.53 -8.54 -21.52
C VAL A 57 -12.00 -8.42 -21.90
N LYS A 58 -12.84 -9.36 -21.43
CA LYS A 58 -14.29 -9.37 -21.70
C LYS A 58 -15.05 -8.29 -20.93
N HIS A 59 -14.63 -7.99 -19.70
CA HIS A 59 -15.34 -7.10 -18.78
C HIS A 59 -14.49 -5.90 -18.35
N LYS A 60 -13.84 -5.22 -19.30
CA LYS A 60 -12.87 -4.14 -19.04
C LYS A 60 -13.36 -3.08 -18.05
N GLU A 61 -14.59 -2.60 -18.21
CA GLU A 61 -15.14 -1.54 -17.34
C GLU A 61 -15.34 -2.01 -15.89
N ALA A 62 -15.69 -3.28 -15.67
CA ALA A 62 -15.83 -3.82 -14.32
C ALA A 62 -14.47 -3.98 -13.60
N PHE A 63 -13.41 -4.29 -14.36
CA PHE A 63 -12.06 -4.45 -13.83
C PHE A 63 -11.26 -3.14 -13.79
N ARG A 64 -11.68 -2.10 -14.51
CA ARG A 64 -11.00 -0.80 -14.56
C ARG A 64 -10.74 -0.21 -13.17
N PRO A 65 -11.69 -0.20 -12.21
CA PRO A 65 -11.42 0.28 -10.86
C PRO A 65 -10.39 -0.56 -10.10
N LEU A 66 -10.20 -1.85 -10.45
CA LEU A 66 -9.26 -2.72 -9.77
C LEU A 66 -7.81 -2.48 -10.23
N PHE A 67 -7.61 -2.16 -11.51
CA PHE A 67 -6.28 -1.98 -12.09
C PHE A 67 -5.86 -0.53 -12.33
N CYS A 68 -6.82 0.39 -12.44
CA CYS A 68 -6.58 1.75 -12.91
C CYS A 68 -7.15 2.85 -11.97
N SER A 69 -7.57 2.49 -10.75
CA SER A 69 -8.05 3.51 -9.81
C SER A 69 -6.89 4.42 -9.37
N PRO A 70 -7.09 5.75 -9.40
CA PRO A 70 -6.13 6.66 -8.82
C PRO A 70 -6.06 6.44 -7.31
N HIS A 71 -4.91 6.71 -6.73
CA HIS A 71 -4.73 6.71 -5.29
C HIS A 71 -5.64 7.78 -4.66
N GLN A 72 -6.64 7.37 -3.89
CA GLN A 72 -7.42 8.30 -3.06
C GLN A 72 -6.70 8.50 -1.72
N PRO A 73 -6.53 9.75 -1.25
CA PRO A 73 -6.02 10.00 0.09
C PRO A 73 -6.87 9.31 1.15
N LEU A 74 -6.23 8.61 2.08
CA LEU A 74 -6.90 8.01 3.22
C LEU A 74 -7.38 9.10 4.18
N THR A 75 -8.63 9.01 4.63
CA THR A 75 -9.22 9.91 5.62
C THR A 75 -9.42 9.19 6.96
N ALA A 76 -9.50 9.95 8.06
CA ALA A 76 -9.74 9.37 9.39
C ALA A 76 -11.05 8.57 9.40
N ASP A 77 -12.13 9.12 8.85
CA ASP A 77 -13.42 8.43 8.73
C ASP A 77 -13.36 7.13 7.93
N ALA A 78 -12.57 7.11 6.85
CA ALA A 78 -12.41 5.90 6.04
C ALA A 78 -11.62 4.83 6.80
N LEU A 79 -10.63 5.25 7.60
CA LEU A 79 -9.87 4.36 8.46
C LEU A 79 -10.70 3.85 9.64
N ASP A 80 -11.54 4.68 10.27
CA ASP A 80 -12.41 4.28 11.37
C ASP A 80 -13.45 3.23 10.91
N ARG A 81 -14.13 3.50 9.80
CA ARG A 81 -15.08 2.54 9.19
C ARG A 81 -14.46 1.22 8.75
N LEU A 82 -13.12 1.17 8.63
CA LEU A 82 -12.40 -0.03 8.24
C LEU A 82 -12.30 -1.05 9.38
N PHE A 83 -12.25 -0.60 10.64
CA PHE A 83 -11.98 -1.48 11.77
C PHE A 83 -13.25 -1.87 12.52
N ASP A 84 -13.43 -3.18 12.68
CA ASP A 84 -14.41 -3.75 13.61
C ASP A 84 -13.80 -3.82 15.02
N ILE A 85 -14.38 -3.11 15.99
CA ILE A 85 -13.83 -3.05 17.34
C ILE A 85 -14.31 -4.26 18.14
N ARG A 86 -13.41 -5.22 18.35
CA ARG A 86 -13.67 -6.46 19.09
C ARG A 86 -13.16 -6.32 20.52
N TYR A 87 -14.04 -6.57 21.49
CA TYR A 87 -13.72 -6.56 22.92
C TYR A 87 -13.14 -5.24 23.42
N SER A 88 -14.00 -4.25 23.62
CA SER A 88 -13.70 -3.09 24.47
C SER A 88 -14.60 -3.10 25.71
N ILE A 89 -14.10 -2.58 26.84
CA ILE A 89 -15.00 -2.04 27.86
C ILE A 89 -15.70 -0.88 27.16
N ALA A 90 -16.94 -1.10 26.76
CA ALA A 90 -17.61 -0.38 25.67
C ALA A 90 -17.52 1.14 25.83
N GLY A 91 -16.99 1.81 24.79
CA GLY A 91 -17.07 3.25 24.61
C GLY A 91 -15.77 4.02 24.85
N THR A 92 -15.03 3.77 25.94
CA THR A 92 -13.89 4.64 26.28
C THR A 92 -12.67 4.39 25.41
N PHE A 93 -12.29 3.12 25.22
CA PHE A 93 -11.05 2.78 24.52
C PHE A 93 -11.19 2.87 23.00
N SER A 94 -12.39 2.66 22.45
CA SER A 94 -12.70 2.94 21.05
C SER A 94 -12.52 4.42 20.71
N CYS A 95 -12.97 5.32 21.60
CA CYS A 95 -12.78 6.76 21.41
C CYS A 95 -11.30 7.18 21.37
N LEU A 96 -10.40 6.48 22.09
CA LEU A 96 -8.96 6.80 22.04
C LEU A 96 -8.37 6.57 20.65
N PHE A 97 -8.80 5.52 19.95
CA PHE A 97 -8.34 5.24 18.59
C PHE A 97 -8.87 6.28 17.60
N ILE A 98 -10.15 6.64 17.69
CA ILE A 98 -10.76 7.69 16.86
C ILE A 98 -10.00 9.01 17.05
N LEU A 99 -9.86 9.47 18.30
CA LEU A 99 -9.12 10.69 18.65
C LEU A 99 -7.69 10.69 18.10
N PHE A 100 -7.02 9.54 18.14
CA PHE A 100 -5.66 9.39 17.61
C PHE A 100 -5.63 9.58 16.08
N THR A 101 -6.60 9.02 15.36
CA THR A 101 -6.70 9.12 13.89
C THR A 101 -7.20 10.49 13.39
N GLU A 102 -7.98 11.24 14.19
CA GLU A 102 -8.52 12.56 13.83
C GLU A 102 -7.49 13.71 13.87
N GLY A 103 -6.19 13.40 13.97
CA GLY A 103 -5.12 14.39 13.85
C GLY A 103 -4.35 14.67 15.14
N ASN A 104 -4.59 13.91 16.20
CA ASN A 104 -3.76 13.98 17.40
C ASN A 104 -2.49 13.12 17.29
N SER A 105 -2.35 12.25 16.27
CA SER A 105 -1.12 11.47 16.03
C SER A 105 -0.05 12.29 15.29
N SER A 106 1.22 11.96 15.54
CA SER A 106 2.35 12.44 14.73
C SER A 106 2.62 11.56 13.50
N CYS A 107 1.99 10.39 13.40
CA CYS A 107 2.08 9.47 12.27
C CYS A 107 0.95 9.75 11.26
N SER A 108 1.25 9.59 9.96
CA SER A 108 0.21 9.70 8.92
C SER A 108 -0.75 8.51 8.94
N LEU A 109 -1.97 8.71 8.44
CA LEU A 109 -2.96 7.64 8.33
C LEU A 109 -2.45 6.44 7.52
N ASP A 110 -1.65 6.67 6.48
CA ASP A 110 -1.05 5.59 5.68
C ASP A 110 -0.06 4.74 6.49
N LYS A 111 0.66 5.34 7.46
CA LYS A 111 1.53 4.59 8.37
C LYS A 111 0.72 3.74 9.33
N ILE A 112 -0.42 4.26 9.81
CA ILE A 112 -1.34 3.51 10.68
C ILE A 112 -1.94 2.33 9.91
N LEU A 113 -2.42 2.56 8.69
CA LEU A 113 -2.95 1.51 7.82
C LEU A 113 -1.89 0.44 7.53
N LYS A 114 -0.67 0.86 7.16
CA LYS A 114 0.44 -0.05 6.88
C LYS A 114 0.85 -0.84 8.11
N PHE A 115 0.85 -0.23 9.29
CA PHE A 115 1.14 -0.93 10.55
C PHE A 115 0.11 -2.04 10.81
N ALA A 116 -1.18 -1.73 10.69
CA ALA A 116 -2.24 -2.66 11.01
C ALA A 116 -2.45 -3.78 9.96
N THR A 117 -2.24 -3.47 8.68
CA THR A 117 -2.69 -4.32 7.55
C THR A 117 -1.56 -4.70 6.59
N GLY A 118 -0.41 -4.04 6.67
CA GLY A 118 0.68 -4.17 5.69
C GLY A 118 0.45 -3.39 4.39
N CYS A 119 -0.74 -2.83 4.18
CA CYS A 119 -1.07 -2.04 3.00
C CYS A 119 -0.85 -0.54 3.25
N SER A 120 -0.15 0.14 2.35
CA SER A 120 -0.06 1.62 2.38
C SER A 120 -1.22 2.30 1.67
N VAL A 121 -2.06 1.53 0.97
CA VAL A 121 -3.22 1.99 0.20
C VAL A 121 -4.32 0.95 0.35
N LEU A 122 -5.57 1.38 0.51
CA LEU A 122 -6.70 0.47 0.56
C LEU A 122 -6.89 -0.23 -0.80
N PRO A 123 -6.92 -1.57 -0.86
CA PRO A 123 -7.24 -2.28 -2.09
C PRO A 123 -8.66 -1.96 -2.55
N ALA A 124 -8.89 -1.90 -3.87
CA ALA A 124 -10.21 -1.60 -4.43
C ALA A 124 -11.29 -2.63 -4.05
N ILE A 125 -10.91 -3.86 -3.71
CA ILE A 125 -11.81 -4.92 -3.22
C ILE A 125 -11.98 -4.92 -1.69
N GLY A 126 -11.37 -3.96 -0.99
CA GLY A 126 -11.26 -3.96 0.47
C GLY A 126 -10.24 -4.97 1.00
N LEU A 127 -10.19 -5.10 2.33
CA LEU A 127 -9.29 -6.01 3.03
C LEU A 127 -10.06 -7.25 3.52
N LYS A 128 -9.44 -8.42 3.34
CA LYS A 128 -9.94 -9.70 3.85
C LYS A 128 -8.85 -10.42 4.64
N PRO A 129 -9.11 -10.87 5.88
CA PRO A 129 -10.36 -10.70 6.64
C PRO A 129 -10.62 -9.23 7.02
N GLN A 130 -11.86 -8.90 7.42
CA GLN A 130 -12.23 -7.56 7.88
C GLN A 130 -11.27 -7.10 8.98
N PRO A 131 -10.64 -5.91 8.86
CA PRO A 131 -9.74 -5.41 9.89
C PRO A 131 -10.45 -5.27 11.23
N SER A 132 -9.74 -5.58 12.31
CA SER A 132 -10.31 -5.54 13.65
C SER A 132 -9.36 -4.93 14.67
N ILE A 133 -9.94 -4.34 15.71
CA ILE A 133 -9.20 -3.84 16.87
C ILE A 133 -9.48 -4.74 18.07
N GLU A 134 -8.43 -5.13 18.78
CA GLU A 134 -8.48 -5.83 20.06
C GLU A 134 -7.76 -5.00 21.13
N PHE A 135 -8.28 -4.99 22.36
CA PHE A 135 -7.62 -4.32 23.47
C PHE A 135 -6.92 -5.32 24.38
N LEU A 136 -5.62 -5.13 24.59
CA LEU A 136 -4.78 -6.00 25.41
C LEU A 136 -3.96 -5.16 26.41
N HIS A 137 -3.24 -5.83 27.33
CA HIS A 137 -2.38 -5.18 28.33
C HIS A 137 -0.87 -5.01 27.97
N PRO A 138 -0.38 -5.05 26.70
CA PRO A 138 1.04 -4.79 26.44
C PRO A 138 1.37 -3.29 26.56
N LYS A 139 2.66 -2.95 26.58
CA LYS A 139 3.13 -1.55 26.61
C LYS A 139 2.91 -0.82 25.28
N PHE A 140 3.13 -1.50 24.16
CA PHE A 140 3.06 -0.94 22.81
C PHE A 140 1.95 -1.61 22.01
N PRO A 141 1.37 -0.93 20.99
CA PRO A 141 0.49 -1.59 20.07
C PRO A 141 1.23 -2.68 19.28
N THR A 142 0.49 -3.70 18.87
CA THR A 142 0.99 -4.74 17.98
C THR A 142 -0.02 -4.98 16.86
N ALA A 143 0.44 -5.53 15.74
CA ALA A 143 -0.44 -5.85 14.62
C ALA A 143 -0.15 -7.26 14.12
N ASN A 144 -1.22 -7.98 13.75
CA ASN A 144 -1.12 -9.18 12.95
C ASN A 144 -1.70 -8.88 11.57
N THR A 145 -0.82 -8.57 10.62
CA THR A 145 -1.20 -8.17 9.25
C THR A 145 -1.81 -9.31 8.45
N CYS A 146 -1.54 -10.58 8.80
CA CYS A 146 -2.16 -11.73 8.12
C CYS A 146 -3.67 -11.80 8.35
N ILE A 147 -4.14 -11.29 9.50
CA ILE A 147 -5.56 -11.27 9.89
C ILE A 147 -6.09 -9.85 10.08
N ASN A 148 -5.35 -8.83 9.64
CA ASN A 148 -5.70 -7.41 9.80
C ASN A 148 -6.11 -7.01 11.23
N CYS A 149 -5.46 -7.58 12.25
CA CYS A 149 -5.82 -7.34 13.65
C CYS A 149 -4.83 -6.36 14.30
N LEU A 150 -5.32 -5.20 14.69
CA LEU A 150 -4.60 -4.20 15.47
C LEU A 150 -4.89 -4.42 16.96
N ARG A 151 -3.84 -4.61 17.76
CA ARG A 151 -3.94 -4.77 19.21
C ARG A 151 -3.48 -3.50 19.88
N LEU A 152 -4.41 -2.84 20.55
CA LEU A 152 -4.18 -1.59 21.25
C LEU A 152 -3.87 -1.83 22.73
N PRO A 153 -2.88 -1.13 23.28
CA PRO A 153 -2.55 -1.23 24.69
C PRO A 153 -3.55 -0.47 25.56
N LEU A 154 -3.95 -1.05 26.69
CA LEU A 154 -4.76 -0.40 27.71
C LEU A 154 -3.89 0.48 28.61
N HIS A 155 -3.94 1.80 28.40
CA HIS A 155 -3.20 2.78 29.19
C HIS A 155 -4.11 3.62 30.08
N LYS A 156 -3.56 4.14 31.19
CA LYS A 156 -4.28 4.95 32.19
C LYS A 156 -4.58 6.38 31.72
N SER A 157 -3.85 6.88 30.71
CA SER A 157 -4.03 8.22 30.15
C SER A 157 -3.89 8.20 28.63
N TYR A 158 -4.57 9.15 27.98
CA TYR A 158 -4.48 9.32 26.54
C TYR A 158 -3.07 9.70 26.07
N ASP A 159 -2.34 10.53 26.81
CA ASP A 159 -0.97 10.93 26.44
C ASP A 159 -0.02 9.73 26.40
N MET A 160 -0.15 8.81 27.35
CA MET A 160 0.63 7.58 27.38
C MET A 160 0.26 6.65 26.21
N PHE A 161 -1.04 6.54 25.92
CA PHE A 161 -1.53 5.81 24.76
C PHE A 161 -0.94 6.39 23.47
N LYS A 162 -1.12 7.70 23.24
CA LYS A 162 -0.65 8.42 22.06
C LYS A 162 0.87 8.30 21.88
N SER A 163 1.65 8.53 22.94
CA SER A 163 3.12 8.46 22.86
C SER A 163 3.61 7.06 22.47
N ASN A 164 3.07 6.01 23.09
CA ASN A 164 3.43 4.63 22.75
C ASN A 164 2.94 4.22 21.36
N MET A 165 1.77 4.69 20.94
CA MET A 165 1.24 4.48 19.59
C MET A 165 2.12 5.13 18.53
N ASP A 166 2.42 6.43 18.68
CA ASP A 166 3.28 7.18 17.78
C ASP A 166 4.67 6.54 17.70
N PHE A 167 5.28 6.22 18.85
CA PHE A 167 6.58 5.56 18.90
C PHE A 167 6.58 4.24 18.13
N ALA A 168 5.62 3.35 18.40
CA ALA A 168 5.60 2.05 17.75
C ALA A 168 5.36 2.15 16.24
N ILE A 169 4.35 2.92 15.81
CA ILE A 169 3.94 3.01 14.40
C ILE A 169 5.01 3.75 13.56
N CYS A 170 5.56 4.84 14.07
CA CYS A 170 6.52 5.63 13.31
C CYS A 170 7.92 5.00 13.25
N ASN A 171 8.28 4.09 14.17
CA ASN A 171 9.58 3.41 14.16
C ASN A 171 9.58 2.03 13.49
N THR A 172 8.42 1.44 13.18
CA THR A 172 8.38 0.18 12.42
C THR A 172 8.70 0.38 10.94
N GLN A 173 9.72 -0.31 10.43
CA GLN A 173 10.15 -0.20 9.02
C GLN A 173 9.35 -1.08 8.03
N GLY A 174 8.44 -1.94 8.49
CA GLY A 174 7.68 -2.86 7.65
C GLY A 174 7.09 -4.03 8.46
N PHE A 175 6.25 -4.84 7.80
CA PHE A 175 5.41 -5.95 8.30
C PHE A 175 5.58 -6.32 9.79
N GLY A 176 4.50 -6.13 10.55
CA GLY A 176 4.42 -6.39 12.00
C GLY A 176 5.05 -7.72 12.43
N GLN A 177 6.29 -7.64 12.91
CA GLN A 177 6.92 -8.60 13.81
C GLN A 177 7.79 -7.84 14.82
N HIS A 178 7.61 -8.23 16.08
CA HIS A 178 8.36 -7.96 17.30
C HIS A 178 9.48 -6.92 17.26
N TRP A 179 9.29 -5.84 18.02
CA TRP A 179 10.43 -5.23 18.72
C TRP A 179 11.00 -6.26 19.70
N VAL A 180 12.06 -6.96 19.29
CA VAL A 180 13.07 -7.41 20.25
C VAL A 180 13.76 -6.13 20.69
N VAL A 181 13.38 -5.62 21.86
CA VAL A 181 14.11 -4.54 22.51
C VAL A 181 15.44 -5.14 22.91
N GLY A 182 16.49 -4.84 22.15
CA GLY A 182 17.86 -5.02 22.63
C GLY A 182 18.07 -4.08 23.81
N HIS A 183 18.21 -4.70 24.98
CA HIS A 183 18.80 -4.26 26.26
C HIS A 183 18.76 -2.76 26.62
#